data_AF-A0A261CM21-F1
#
_entry.id   AF-A0A261CM21-F1
#
_cell.length_a   1.000
_cell.length_b   1.000
_cell.length_c   1.000
_cell.angle_alpha   90.00
_cell.angle_beta   90.00
_cell.angle_gamma   90.00
#
_symmetry.space_group_name_H-M   'P 1'
#
loop_
_entity.id
_entity.type
_entity.pdbx_description
1 polymer ?
#
loop_
_entity_poly.entity_id
_entity_poly.type
_entity_poly.pdbx_seq_one_letter_code
_entity_poly.pdbx_strand_id
1 'polypeptide(L)'
;TYKTYTTPKQSVFNNEDSSTSSRSSEEVKLFTRTLKNGERQVWNLSGPNKGTWVNSKGKKVPSTNFVFKAPGTLVIKKISKDEEGLYDYEPLKAIKKQKLEPGVHEDPYQQGIELSVFENL
;
A
#
# COMPACT_ATOMS: atom_id res chain seq x y z
N THR A 1 11.93 -7.55 15.66
CA THR A 1 12.15 -6.32 14.88
C THR A 1 10.97 -6.10 13.97
N TYR A 2 10.26 -4.98 14.10
CA TYR A 2 9.12 -4.65 13.25
C TYR A 2 9.63 -4.01 11.95
N LYS A 3 9.08 -4.37 10.79
CA LYS A 3 9.27 -3.60 9.55
C LYS A 3 8.06 -2.72 9.32
N THR A 4 8.27 -1.43 9.13
CA THR A 4 7.23 -0.45 8.79
C THR A 4 7.14 -0.32 7.28
N TYR A 5 5.94 -0.48 6.73
CA TYR A 5 5.68 -0.24 5.31
C TYR A 5 5.02 1.12 5.16
N THR A 6 5.80 2.09 4.69
CA THR A 6 5.31 3.44 4.39
C THR A 6 4.82 3.45 2.95
N THR A 7 3.68 4.09 2.70
CA THR A 7 3.25 4.49 1.35
C THR A 7 4.43 5.19 0.65
N PRO A 8 4.76 4.90 -0.62
CA PRO A 8 5.86 5.56 -1.30
C PRO A 8 5.66 7.08 -1.26
N LYS A 9 6.58 7.79 -0.61
CA LYS A 9 6.70 9.25 -0.78
C LYS A 9 7.03 9.48 -2.24
N GLN A 10 6.23 10.26 -2.97
CA GLN A 10 6.73 10.83 -4.21
C GLN A 10 7.87 11.78 -3.85
N SER A 11 9.10 11.38 -4.17
CA SER A 11 10.20 12.31 -4.38
C SER A 11 10.07 12.82 -5.81
N VAL A 12 9.39 13.96 -5.97
CA VAL A 12 9.56 14.77 -7.18
C VAL A 12 10.88 15.50 -6.97
N PHE A 13 11.94 15.05 -7.64
CA PHE A 13 13.19 15.81 -7.76
C PHE A 13 12.96 16.89 -8.82
N ASN A 14 12.40 18.03 -8.41
CA ASN A 14 12.55 19.27 -9.15
C ASN A 14 13.61 20.09 -8.41
N ASN A 15 14.80 20.18 -9.01
CA ASN A 15 15.78 21.17 -8.61
C ASN A 15 15.15 22.56 -8.79
N GLU A 16 15.43 23.45 -7.84
CA GLU A 16 15.06 24.87 -7.83
C GLU A 16 13.60 25.17 -7.44
N ASP A 17 13.28 25.06 -6.15
CA ASP A 17 12.95 26.23 -5.32
C ASP A 17 12.61 25.74 -3.89
N SER A 18 13.13 26.45 -2.88
CA SER A 18 12.97 26.12 -1.46
C SER A 18 11.51 26.26 -1.02
N SER A 19 10.75 25.17 -1.11
CA SER A 19 9.52 24.99 -0.34
C SER A 19 9.44 23.52 0.07
N THR A 20 9.76 23.25 1.33
CA THR A 20 9.63 21.94 1.98
C THR A 20 8.14 21.58 2.09
N SER A 21 7.53 21.25 0.95
CA SER A 21 6.16 20.76 0.88
C SER A 21 6.19 19.34 1.44
N SER A 22 5.85 19.24 2.72
CA SER A 22 5.65 17.97 3.41
C SER A 22 4.48 17.28 2.74
N ARG A 23 4.78 16.56 1.66
CA ARG A 23 3.83 15.82 0.86
C ARG A 23 3.08 14.87 1.79
N SER A 24 1.83 15.23 2.07
CA SER A 24 0.95 14.54 3.00
C SER A 24 0.95 13.06 2.69
N SER A 25 1.20 12.25 3.70
CA SER A 25 0.97 10.81 3.65
C SER A 25 -0.47 10.60 3.15
N GLU A 26 -0.59 10.02 1.96
CA GLU A 26 -1.87 10.00 1.22
C GLU A 26 -2.90 9.20 2.03
N GLU A 27 -4.09 9.77 2.22
CA GLU A 27 -5.20 9.08 2.86
C GLU A 27 -5.55 7.84 2.03
N VAL A 28 -5.54 6.67 2.65
CA VAL A 28 -5.83 5.39 1.97
C VAL A 28 -7.30 5.00 2.17
N LYS A 29 -7.93 4.44 1.14
CA LYS A 29 -9.28 3.85 1.21
C LYS A 29 -9.24 2.40 1.65
N LEU A 30 -8.37 1.63 1.01
CA LEU A 30 -8.18 0.20 1.26
C LEU A 30 -6.77 -0.23 0.85
N PHE A 31 -6.34 -1.35 1.42
CA PHE A 31 -5.17 -2.09 0.95
C PHE A 31 -5.62 -3.34 0.23
N THR A 32 -4.84 -3.78 -0.75
CA THR A 32 -5.01 -5.08 -1.39
C THR A 32 -3.73 -5.87 -1.27
N ARG A 33 -3.86 -7.19 -1.31
CA ARG A 33 -2.71 -8.07 -1.48
C ARG A 33 -3.05 -9.25 -2.36
N THR A 34 -2.05 -9.76 -3.05
CA THR A 34 -2.09 -11.04 -3.75
C THR A 34 -1.01 -11.92 -3.14
N LEU A 35 -1.44 -12.93 -2.39
CA LEU A 35 -0.53 -13.88 -1.75
C LEU A 35 0.11 -14.80 -2.79
N LYS A 36 1.23 -15.44 -2.43
CA LYS A 36 1.91 -16.38 -3.33
C LYS A 36 1.06 -17.54 -3.85
N ASN A 37 0.05 -17.96 -3.09
CA ASN A 37 -0.92 -18.97 -3.53
C ASN A 37 -1.95 -18.43 -4.55
N GLY A 38 -1.82 -17.17 -4.97
CA GLY A 38 -2.74 -16.49 -5.90
C GLY A 38 -3.98 -15.91 -5.23
N GLU A 39 -4.17 -16.07 -3.91
CA GLU A 39 -5.34 -15.52 -3.23
C GLU A 39 -5.24 -14.00 -3.13
N ARG A 40 -6.23 -13.32 -3.70
CA ARG A 40 -6.41 -11.88 -3.55
C ARG A 40 -7.25 -11.56 -2.32
N GLN A 41 -6.76 -10.64 -1.51
CA GLN A 41 -7.44 -10.17 -0.30
C GLN A 41 -7.50 -8.65 -0.26
N VAL A 42 -8.55 -8.11 0.37
CA VAL A 42 -8.80 -6.67 0.50
C VAL A 42 -8.96 -6.31 1.97
N TRP A 43 -8.29 -5.26 2.41
CA TRP A 43 -8.41 -4.70 3.75
C TRP A 43 -9.05 -3.32 3.66
N ASN A 44 -10.29 -3.20 4.12
CA ASN A 44 -11.00 -1.93 4.11
C ASN A 44 -10.66 -1.11 5.37
N LEU A 45 -10.54 0.21 5.21
CA LEU A 45 -10.34 1.14 6.33
C LEU A 45 -11.65 1.74 6.88
N SER A 46 -12.77 1.41 6.23
CA SER A 46 -14.14 1.79 6.62
C SER A 46 -15.14 0.65 6.39
N GLY A 47 -16.37 0.80 6.91
CA GLY A 47 -17.46 -0.16 6.72
C GLY A 47 -17.42 -1.40 7.64
N PRO A 48 -18.28 -2.40 7.39
CA PRO A 48 -18.49 -3.56 8.28
C PRO A 48 -17.31 -4.55 8.34
N ASN A 49 -16.37 -4.44 7.40
CA ASN A 49 -15.14 -5.22 7.33
C ASN A 49 -13.89 -4.38 7.64
N LYS A 50 -14.08 -3.21 8.28
CA LYS A 50 -12.97 -2.35 8.67
C LYS A 50 -11.95 -3.12 9.51
N GLY A 51 -10.68 -3.03 9.13
CA GLY A 51 -9.62 -3.63 9.93
C GLY A 51 -9.47 -5.14 9.74
N THR A 52 -10.04 -5.73 8.69
CA THR A 52 -9.98 -7.18 8.44
C THR A 52 -9.76 -7.46 6.96
N TRP A 53 -8.90 -8.44 6.67
CA TRP A 53 -8.75 -8.98 5.32
C TRP A 53 -10.01 -9.71 4.89
N VAL A 54 -10.45 -9.49 3.65
CA VAL A 54 -11.57 -10.18 3.03
C VAL A 54 -11.06 -10.81 1.75
N ASN A 55 -11.28 -12.12 1.58
CA ASN A 55 -10.86 -12.80 0.35
C ASN A 55 -11.83 -12.54 -0.82
N SER A 56 -11.48 -13.05 -1.99
CA SER A 56 -12.29 -12.95 -3.21
C SER A 56 -13.71 -13.51 -3.07
N LYS A 57 -13.97 -14.39 -2.10
CA LYS A 57 -15.30 -14.96 -1.80
C LYS A 57 -16.09 -14.13 -0.79
N GLY A 58 -15.59 -12.97 -0.36
CA GLY A 58 -16.22 -12.14 0.65
C GLY A 58 -16.08 -12.65 2.08
N LYS A 59 -15.28 -13.70 2.32
CA LYS A 59 -15.07 -14.25 3.66
C LYS A 59 -13.98 -13.46 4.39
N LYS A 60 -14.24 -13.14 5.66
CA LYS A 60 -13.25 -12.56 6.57
C LYS A 60 -12.11 -13.55 6.78
N VAL A 61 -10.89 -13.08 6.59
CA VAL A 61 -9.65 -13.78 6.89
C VAL A 61 -9.17 -13.27 8.24
N PRO A 62 -9.19 -14.09 9.30
CA PRO A 62 -8.72 -13.70 10.61
C PRO A 62 -7.26 -13.25 10.53
N SER A 63 -6.99 -12.04 10.98
CA SER A 63 -5.66 -11.45 10.89
C SER A 63 -5.44 -10.45 12.03
N THR A 64 -4.81 -10.91 13.10
CA THR A 64 -4.36 -10.07 14.23
C THR A 64 -2.97 -9.47 14.00
N ASN A 65 -2.33 -9.88 12.90
CA ASN A 65 -0.94 -9.60 12.56
C ASN A 65 -0.72 -8.22 11.91
N PHE A 66 -1.79 -7.46 11.69
CA PHE A 66 -1.73 -6.23 10.91
C PHE A 66 -2.34 -5.06 11.68
N VAL A 67 -1.79 -3.87 11.48
CA VAL A 67 -2.27 -2.63 12.09
C VAL A 67 -2.22 -1.51 11.06
N PHE A 68 -3.31 -0.76 10.93
CA PHE A 68 -3.29 0.49 10.19
C PHE A 68 -2.82 1.64 11.09
N LYS A 69 -1.85 2.41 10.61
CA LYS A 69 -1.45 3.70 11.17
C LYS A 69 -1.79 4.79 10.16
N ALA A 70 -2.67 5.69 10.57
CA ALA A 70 -3.09 6.80 9.74
C ALA A 70 -1.90 7.71 9.39
N PRO A 71 -1.92 8.34 8.20
CA PRO A 71 -3.00 8.29 7.20
C PRO A 71 -2.86 7.20 6.12
N GLY A 72 -1.77 6.42 6.07
CA GLY A 72 -1.53 5.52 4.92
C GLY A 72 -0.60 4.32 5.15
N THR A 73 -0.31 3.95 6.40
CA THR A 73 0.69 2.93 6.73
C THR A 73 0.02 1.63 7.17
N LEU A 74 0.31 0.52 6.48
CA LEU A 74 -0.05 -0.83 6.93
C LEU A 74 1.17 -1.48 7.59
N VAL A 75 1.05 -1.85 8.86
CA VAL A 75 2.12 -2.48 9.65
C VAL A 75 1.84 -3.96 9.77
N ILE A 76 2.82 -4.80 9.41
CA ILE A 76 2.81 -6.24 9.65
C ILE A 76 3.64 -6.51 10.90
N LYS A 77 3.02 -7.03 11.96
CA LYS A 77 3.65 -7.24 13.27
C LYS A 77 4.72 -8.33 13.22
N LYS A 78 4.41 -9.46 12.58
CA LYS A 78 5.27 -10.63 12.43
C LYS A 78 5.25 -11.08 10.97
N ILE A 79 6.40 -11.00 10.30
CA ILE A 79 6.53 -11.48 8.92
C ILE A 79 6.67 -13.01 8.94
N SER A 80 5.86 -13.72 8.16
CA SER A 80 6.00 -15.15 7.88
C SER A 80 5.81 -15.40 6.39
N LYS A 81 6.10 -16.63 5.93
CA LYS A 81 5.89 -17.06 4.55
C LYS A 81 4.44 -16.91 4.08
N ASP A 82 3.48 -16.99 4.99
CA ASP A 82 2.05 -16.82 4.66
C ASP A 82 1.69 -15.39 4.25
N GLU A 83 2.52 -14.42 4.63
CA GLU A 83 2.33 -13.00 4.30
C GLU A 83 3.07 -12.62 3.00
N GLU A 84 3.77 -13.57 2.36
CA GLU A 84 4.52 -13.33 1.13
C GLU A 84 3.57 -13.04 -0.04
N GLY A 85 3.85 -11.98 -0.80
CA GLY A 85 3.00 -11.57 -1.90
C GLY A 85 3.15 -10.12 -2.32
N LEU A 86 2.30 -9.69 -3.24
CA LEU A 86 2.24 -8.33 -3.76
C LEU A 86 1.23 -7.51 -2.95
N TYR A 87 1.65 -6.40 -2.38
CA TYR A 87 0.82 -5.49 -1.59
C TYR A 87 0.59 -4.17 -2.32
N ASP A 88 -0.64 -3.68 -2.32
CA ASP A 88 -1.01 -2.46 -3.02
C ASP A 88 -2.08 -1.68 -2.24
N TYR A 89 -2.43 -0.47 -2.69
CA TYR A 89 -3.42 0.36 -2.04
C TYR A 89 -4.26 1.19 -3.02
N GLU A 90 -5.48 1.52 -2.62
CA GLU A 90 -6.32 2.50 -3.31
C GLU A 90 -6.35 3.79 -2.48
N PRO A 91 -5.97 4.95 -3.04
CA PRO A 91 -6.06 6.22 -2.33
C PRO A 91 -7.52 6.61 -2.09
N LEU A 92 -7.80 7.27 -0.96
CA LEU A 92 -9.13 7.76 -0.59
C LEU A 92 -9.62 8.87 -1.53
N LYS A 93 -8.71 9.72 -1.98
CA LYS A 93 -8.97 10.75 -2.97
C LYS A 93 -8.26 10.35 -4.26
N ALA A 94 -8.99 10.34 -5.37
CA ALA A 94 -8.39 10.11 -6.67
C ALA A 94 -7.32 11.18 -6.91
N ILE A 95 -6.09 10.74 -7.15
CA ILE A 95 -5.03 11.61 -7.62
C ILE A 95 -5.48 12.09 -9.00
N LYS A 96 -5.80 13.38 -9.13
CA LYS A 96 -6.14 13.94 -10.44
C LYS A 96 -4.92 13.73 -11.34
N LYS A 97 -5.09 12.97 -12.42
CA LYS A 97 -4.06 12.85 -13.45
C LYS A 97 -3.78 14.26 -13.97
N GLN A 98 -2.56 14.73 -13.74
CA GLN A 98 -2.14 16.01 -14.28
C GLN A 98 -2.08 15.85 -15.81
N LYS A 99 -2.69 16.80 -16.53
CA LYS A 99 -2.52 16.83 -17.98
C LYS A 99 -1.04 17.14 -18.24
N LEU A 100 -0.32 16.16 -18.75
CA LEU A 100 1.07 16.32 -19.12
C LEU A 100 1.18 17.22 -20.35
N GLU A 101 2.24 18.02 -20.40
CA GLU A 101 2.56 18.81 -21.59
C GLU A 101 2.95 17.87 -22.75
N PRO A 102 2.72 18.29 -24.01
CA PRO A 102 3.14 17.51 -25.18
C PRO A 102 4.64 17.20 -25.11
N GLY A 103 5.00 15.92 -25.18
CA GLY A 103 6.41 15.47 -25.12
C GLY A 103 6.89 15.02 -23.73
N VAL A 104 6.07 15.16 -22.69
CA VAL A 104 6.37 14.60 -21.36
C VAL A 104 5.81 13.18 -21.26
N HIS A 105 6.66 12.22 -20.90
CA HIS A 105 6.26 10.84 -20.61
C HIS A 105 5.89 10.70 -19.13
N GLU A 106 4.75 10.07 -18.83
CA GLU A 106 4.48 9.57 -17.48
C GLU A 106 5.19 8.23 -17.36
N ASP A 107 6.20 8.13 -16.49
CA ASP A 107 6.71 6.83 -16.10
C ASP A 107 5.56 6.01 -15.49
N PRO A 108 5.41 4.72 -15.86
CA PRO A 108 4.32 3.91 -15.34
C PRO A 108 4.38 3.90 -13.81
N TYR A 109 3.30 4.41 -13.21
CA TYR A 109 3.15 4.49 -11.76
C TYR A 109 3.24 3.08 -11.17
N GLN A 110 4.33 2.78 -10.47
CA GLN A 110 4.54 1.48 -9.85
C GLN A 110 3.65 1.36 -8.61
N GLN A 111 2.45 0.81 -8.81
CA GLN A 111 1.59 0.31 -7.75
C GLN A 111 1.99 -1.12 -7.44
N GLY A 112 2.16 -1.44 -6.16
CA GLY A 112 2.59 -2.77 -5.73
C GLY A 112 3.99 -2.84 -5.13
N ILE A 113 4.08 -3.21 -3.85
CA ILE A 113 5.31 -3.62 -3.16
C ILE A 113 5.30 -5.13 -3.06
N GLU A 114 6.29 -5.81 -3.63
CA GLU A 114 6.48 -7.24 -3.42
C GLU A 114 7.16 -7.48 -2.07
N LEU A 115 6.47 -8.21 -1.18
CA LEU A 115 7.05 -8.75 0.04
C LEU A 115 7.57 -10.15 -0.24
N SER A 116 8.90 -10.30 -0.23
CA SER A 116 9.60 -11.58 -0.26
C SER A 116 10.18 -11.89 1.13
N VAL A 117 9.95 -13.10 1.65
CA VAL A 117 10.45 -13.55 2.94
C VAL A 117 11.53 -14.60 2.70
N PHE A 118 12.75 -14.38 3.17
CA PHE A 118 13.82 -15.38 3.08
C PHE A 118 13.94 -16.09 4.42
N GLU A 119 13.90 -17.42 4.41
CA GLU A 119 14.29 -18.21 5.58
C GLU A 119 15.81 -18.24 5.58
N ASN A 120 16.44 -17.76 6.65
CA ASN A 120 17.86 -17.97 6.85
C ASN A 120 18.05 -19.47 7.13
N LEU A 121 18.64 -20.18 6.16
CA LEU A 121 19.11 -21.56 6.29
C LEU A 121 20.26 -21.65 7.30
#